data_AF-A0A5D0TT89-F1
#
_entry.id   AF-A0A5D0TT89-F1
#
_cell.length_a   1.000
_cell.length_b   1.000
_cell.length_c   1.000
_cell.angle_alpha   90.00
_cell.angle_beta   90.00
_cell.angle_gamma   90.00
#
_symmetry.space_group_name_H-M   'P 1'
#
loop_
_entity.id
_entity.type
_entity.pdbx_description
1 polymer ?
#
loop_
_entity_poly.entity_id
_entity_poly.type
_entity_poly.pdbx_seq_one_letter_code
_entity_poly.pdbx_strand_id
1 'polypeptide(L)'
;MTIRRLPVKANGHILARESDVEVHQVGDQEVLIPRVPHACAVCDTWPELRVTNEAVEAQKPCLYPGGITTEITLSVPSGKMIVTDDLRPIMNYDPTGLADYNTVLGQAQAVKAMAAVGCAYGPVGNTCPGLYRQGADHYIIATPGLDENDDPLLPEDMCLARIITDLWAYSIADFELWKARGGVPEGLCWADTIVDVPAGTYRFMHHTGERGFDRDAAGTVTFANIERIA
;
A
#
# COMPACT_ATOMS: atom_id res chain seq x y z
N MET A 1 -31.34 -15.59 26.26
CA MET A 1 -30.19 -15.15 25.45
C MET A 1 -29.18 -14.55 26.40
N THR A 2 -27.99 -15.12 26.46
CA THR A 2 -26.90 -14.61 27.31
C THR A 2 -25.92 -13.87 26.41
N ILE A 3 -25.52 -12.66 26.82
CA ILE A 3 -24.51 -11.86 26.10
C ILE A 3 -23.26 -11.83 26.98
N ARG A 4 -22.12 -12.19 26.40
CA ARG A 4 -20.81 -12.06 27.05
C ARG A 4 -19.89 -11.24 26.16
N ARG A 5 -19.03 -10.43 26.76
CA ARG A 5 -17.87 -9.84 26.07
C ARG A 5 -16.67 -10.71 26.33
N LEU A 6 -15.98 -11.12 25.26
CA LEU A 6 -14.80 -11.98 25.34
C LEU A 6 -13.66 -11.38 24.51
N PRO A 7 -12.40 -11.45 25.00
CA PRO A 7 -11.25 -11.05 24.23
C PRO A 7 -11.08 -11.89 22.95
N VAL A 8 -10.52 -11.28 21.92
CA VAL A 8 -10.19 -11.92 20.63
C VAL A 8 -8.71 -12.28 20.59
N LYS A 9 -8.42 -13.58 20.48
CA LYS A 9 -7.08 -14.09 20.15
C LYS A 9 -6.96 -14.24 18.64
N ALA A 10 -6.45 -13.20 17.99
CA ALA A 10 -6.43 -13.09 16.53
C ALA A 10 -5.40 -13.97 15.81
N ASN A 11 -4.51 -14.68 16.52
CA ASN A 11 -3.52 -15.60 15.91
C ASN A 11 -2.73 -14.97 14.74
N GLY A 12 -2.27 -13.73 14.93
CA GLY A 12 -1.51 -12.99 13.90
C GLY A 12 -2.36 -12.26 12.85
N HIS A 13 -3.69 -12.42 12.84
CA HIS A 13 -4.59 -11.62 12.01
C HIS A 13 -4.71 -10.19 12.53
N ILE A 14 -4.84 -9.22 11.63
CA ILE A 14 -5.23 -7.84 11.97
C ILE A 14 -6.72 -7.72 11.68
N LEU A 15 -7.53 -7.77 12.75
CA LEU A 15 -8.98 -7.70 12.67
C LEU A 15 -9.42 -6.28 12.98
N ALA A 16 -10.32 -5.73 12.16
CA ALA A 16 -10.77 -4.36 12.31
C ALA A 16 -11.58 -4.22 13.60
N ARG A 17 -10.99 -3.50 14.57
CA ARG A 17 -11.66 -2.87 15.71
C ARG A 17 -12.38 -3.84 16.66
N GLU A 18 -11.60 -4.37 17.59
CA GLU A 18 -11.89 -4.45 19.04
C GLU A 18 -11.01 -5.57 19.64
N SER A 19 -10.45 -5.34 20.83
CA SER A 19 -9.77 -6.40 21.58
C SER A 19 -10.76 -7.44 22.10
N ASP A 20 -12.04 -7.09 22.21
CA ASP A 20 -13.13 -7.92 22.75
C ASP A 20 -14.34 -7.92 21.81
N VAL A 21 -15.10 -9.00 21.75
CA VAL A 21 -16.31 -9.11 20.91
C VAL A 21 -17.51 -9.58 21.72
N GLU A 22 -18.70 -9.14 21.31
CA GLU A 22 -19.96 -9.61 21.88
C GLU A 22 -20.30 -10.99 21.34
N VAL A 23 -20.49 -11.93 22.26
CA VAL A 23 -20.86 -13.31 21.99
C VAL A 23 -22.26 -13.53 22.53
N HIS A 24 -23.19 -13.82 21.62
CA HIS A 24 -24.60 -14.05 21.89
C HIS A 24 -24.85 -15.55 21.91
N GLN A 25 -25.25 -16.07 23.07
CA GLN A 25 -25.64 -17.46 23.20
C GLN A 25 -27.17 -17.59 23.17
N VAL A 26 -27.68 -18.30 22.17
CA VAL A 26 -29.10 -18.62 21.97
C VAL A 26 -29.31 -20.12 22.24
N GLY A 27 -29.86 -20.42 23.41
CA GLY A 27 -29.98 -21.81 23.89
C GLY A 27 -28.63 -22.46 24.20
N ASP A 28 -28.55 -23.78 24.04
CA ASP A 28 -27.36 -24.57 24.39
C ASP A 28 -26.38 -24.76 23.21
N GLN A 29 -26.68 -24.26 22.01
CA GLN A 29 -25.93 -24.61 20.80
C GLN A 29 -25.56 -23.45 19.89
N GLU A 30 -26.38 -22.39 19.80
CA GLU A 30 -26.15 -21.35 18.81
C GLU A 30 -25.39 -20.18 19.41
N VAL A 31 -24.17 -19.96 18.90
CA VAL A 31 -23.30 -18.86 19.29
C VAL A 31 -23.17 -17.92 18.12
N LEU A 32 -23.69 -16.71 18.30
CA LEU A 32 -23.64 -15.65 17.30
C LEU A 32 -22.62 -14.62 17.76
N ILE A 33 -21.71 -14.22 16.88
CA ILE A 33 -20.74 -13.15 17.15
C ILE A 33 -21.12 -11.99 16.23
N PRO A 34 -22.21 -11.25 16.55
CA PRO A 34 -22.59 -10.12 15.73
C PRO A 34 -21.42 -9.13 15.73
N ARG A 35 -21.16 -8.51 14.58
CA ARG A 35 -20.11 -7.49 14.42
C ARG A 35 -18.66 -7.98 14.33
N VAL A 36 -18.42 -9.26 14.01
CA VAL A 36 -17.11 -9.67 13.44
C VAL A 36 -17.19 -9.90 11.92
N PRO A 37 -17.63 -8.92 11.09
CA PRO A 37 -17.64 -9.08 9.65
C PRO A 37 -16.33 -8.56 9.05
N HIS A 38 -15.17 -9.08 9.45
CA HIS A 38 -13.92 -8.57 8.87
C HIS A 38 -12.96 -9.70 8.50
N ALA A 39 -12.74 -9.81 7.18
CA ALA A 39 -11.52 -10.39 6.66
C ALA A 39 -10.31 -9.73 7.33
N CYS A 40 -9.22 -10.49 7.48
CA CYS A 40 -7.96 -9.95 7.96
C CYS A 40 -7.51 -8.81 7.03
N ALA A 41 -7.22 -7.63 7.61
CA ALA A 41 -6.76 -6.47 6.85
C ALA A 41 -5.43 -6.73 6.10
N VAL A 42 -4.70 -7.78 6.50
CA VAL A 42 -3.47 -8.19 5.83
C VAL A 42 -3.73 -9.20 4.72
N CYS A 43 -4.30 -10.37 5.05
CA CYS A 43 -4.36 -11.51 4.13
C CYS A 43 -5.69 -11.70 3.40
N ASP A 44 -6.68 -10.82 3.65
CA ASP A 44 -8.03 -10.88 3.06
C ASP A 44 -8.84 -12.15 3.36
N THR A 45 -8.35 -12.99 4.27
CA THR A 45 -9.08 -14.20 4.68
C THR A 45 -9.98 -13.92 5.86
N TRP A 46 -11.16 -14.52 5.86
CA TRP A 46 -12.03 -14.60 7.02
C TRP A 46 -11.49 -15.65 7.98
N PRO A 47 -11.01 -15.27 9.18
CA PRO A 47 -10.49 -16.26 10.13
C PRO A 47 -11.62 -17.17 10.60
N GLU A 48 -11.34 -18.47 10.69
CA GLU A 48 -12.21 -19.42 11.35
C GLU A 48 -12.15 -19.18 12.87
N LEU A 49 -13.25 -18.73 13.48
CA LEU A 49 -13.31 -18.35 14.88
C LEU A 49 -13.94 -19.45 15.73
N ARG A 50 -13.35 -19.72 16.90
CA ARG A 50 -13.90 -20.62 17.92
C ARG A 50 -14.14 -19.86 19.21
N VAL A 51 -15.35 -19.93 19.74
CA VAL A 51 -15.66 -19.39 21.06
C VAL A 51 -15.29 -20.40 22.14
N THR A 52 -14.59 -19.93 23.16
CA THR A 52 -14.24 -20.70 24.36
C THR A 52 -14.91 -20.08 25.59
N ASN A 53 -14.65 -20.63 26.78
CA ASN A 53 -15.11 -20.01 28.03
C ASN A 53 -14.43 -18.66 28.30
N GLU A 54 -13.23 -18.43 27.74
CA GLU A 54 -12.38 -17.28 28.09
C GLU A 54 -12.21 -16.29 26.94
N ALA A 55 -12.30 -16.72 25.69
CA ALA A 55 -11.95 -15.92 24.51
C ALA A 55 -12.64 -16.39 23.23
N VAL A 56 -12.58 -15.56 22.18
CA VAL A 56 -12.83 -15.93 20.78
C VAL A 56 -11.49 -16.10 20.08
N GLU A 57 -11.22 -17.26 19.50
CA GLU A 57 -9.88 -17.62 18.99
C GLU A 57 -9.89 -17.92 17.49
N ALA A 58 -9.03 -17.24 16.72
CA ALA A 58 -8.77 -17.60 15.33
C ALA A 58 -8.00 -18.93 15.25
N GLN A 59 -8.61 -19.94 14.63
CA GLN A 59 -8.09 -21.30 14.60
C GLN A 59 -6.84 -21.46 13.74
N LYS A 60 -6.74 -20.68 12.66
CA LYS A 60 -5.60 -20.70 11.73
C LYS A 60 -4.84 -19.39 11.81
N PRO A 61 -3.49 -19.44 11.82
CA PRO A 61 -2.70 -18.23 11.84
C PRO A 61 -2.87 -17.45 10.53
N CYS A 62 -2.64 -16.14 10.60
CA CYS A 62 -2.49 -15.32 9.39
C CYS A 62 -1.31 -15.84 8.57
N LEU A 63 -1.45 -15.90 7.25
CA LEU A 63 -0.34 -16.28 6.34
C LEU A 63 0.76 -15.22 6.28
N TYR A 64 0.44 -13.99 6.64
CA TYR A 64 1.35 -12.84 6.59
C TYR A 64 1.41 -12.14 7.96
N PRO A 65 1.88 -12.82 9.03
CA PRO A 65 1.87 -12.25 10.38
C PRO A 65 2.87 -11.08 10.52
N GLY A 66 3.82 -10.94 9.60
CA GLY A 66 4.76 -9.81 9.53
C GLY A 66 4.35 -8.72 8.53
N GLY A 67 3.16 -8.81 7.92
CA GLY A 67 2.79 -7.95 6.78
C GLY A 67 3.45 -8.41 5.47
N ILE A 68 3.49 -7.52 4.49
CA ILE A 68 4.01 -7.76 3.14
C ILE A 68 4.84 -6.56 2.68
N THR A 69 6.14 -6.75 2.51
CA THR A 69 6.98 -5.87 1.68
C THR A 69 6.83 -6.28 0.22
N THR A 70 6.55 -5.35 -0.68
CA THR A 70 6.39 -5.67 -2.11
C THR A 70 7.57 -5.16 -2.91
N GLU A 71 8.29 -6.08 -3.55
CA GLU A 71 9.38 -5.75 -4.46
C GLU A 71 8.93 -5.89 -5.93
N ILE A 72 9.24 -4.87 -6.75
CA ILE A 72 9.04 -4.88 -8.20
C ILE A 72 10.24 -4.25 -8.91
N THR A 73 10.34 -4.46 -10.22
CA THR A 73 11.32 -3.79 -11.08
C THR A 73 10.63 -2.97 -12.17
N LEU A 74 11.19 -1.81 -12.51
CA LEU A 74 10.75 -0.96 -13.62
C LEU A 74 11.92 -0.66 -14.55
N SER A 75 11.78 -0.96 -15.84
CA SER A 75 12.76 -0.58 -16.85
C SER A 75 12.46 0.82 -17.38
N VAL A 76 13.46 1.70 -17.34
CA VAL A 76 13.41 3.11 -17.79
C VAL A 76 14.54 3.37 -18.79
N PRO A 77 14.49 2.76 -19.99
CA PRO A 77 15.53 2.91 -21.00
C PRO A 77 15.61 4.33 -21.58
N SER A 78 14.53 5.13 -21.48
CA SER A 78 14.53 6.50 -22.00
C SER A 78 15.32 7.48 -21.12
N GLY A 79 15.63 7.11 -19.87
CA GLY A 79 16.13 8.05 -18.87
C GLY A 79 15.10 9.09 -18.43
N LYS A 80 13.81 8.84 -18.68
CA LYS A 80 12.70 9.73 -18.30
C LYS A 80 11.61 8.93 -17.59
N MET A 81 11.31 9.31 -16.36
CA MET A 81 10.16 8.80 -15.62
C MET A 81 9.02 9.82 -15.69
N ILE A 82 7.81 9.37 -16.00
CA ILE A 82 6.60 10.12 -15.68
C ILE A 82 6.15 9.73 -14.28
N VAL A 83 5.92 10.71 -13.43
CA VAL A 83 5.46 10.54 -12.05
C VAL A 83 4.14 11.26 -11.90
N THR A 84 3.14 10.56 -11.38
CA THR A 84 1.79 11.08 -11.22
C THR A 84 0.98 10.22 -10.24
N ASP A 85 -0.29 10.55 -10.01
CA ASP A 85 -1.18 9.84 -9.09
C ASP A 85 -1.70 8.55 -9.72
N ASP A 86 -2.06 8.62 -11.01
CA ASP A 86 -2.64 7.49 -11.72
C ASP A 86 -2.18 7.42 -13.17
N LEU A 87 -1.67 6.25 -13.57
CA LEU A 87 -1.38 5.94 -14.97
C LEU A 87 -2.31 4.86 -15.52
N ARG A 88 -3.26 4.33 -14.73
CA ARG A 88 -4.17 3.25 -15.11
C ARG A 88 -5.04 3.53 -16.34
N PRO A 89 -5.41 4.78 -16.71
CA PRO A 89 -6.09 4.99 -17.98
C PRO A 89 -5.32 4.44 -19.20
N ILE A 90 -3.98 4.36 -19.12
CA ILE A 90 -3.10 3.84 -20.17
C ILE A 90 -2.40 2.54 -19.75
N MET A 91 -2.01 2.44 -18.48
CA MET A 91 -1.26 1.34 -17.87
C MET A 91 -2.18 0.54 -16.94
N ASN A 92 -3.23 -0.07 -17.46
CA ASN A 92 -4.17 -0.86 -16.66
C ASN A 92 -3.74 -2.33 -16.50
N TYR A 93 -4.37 -3.00 -15.55
CA TYR A 93 -4.30 -4.45 -15.34
C TYR A 93 -5.72 -4.99 -15.14
N ASP A 94 -5.88 -6.30 -15.29
CA ASP A 94 -7.12 -7.00 -14.95
C ASP A 94 -7.12 -7.34 -13.45
N PRO A 95 -8.03 -6.76 -12.64
CA PRO A 95 -8.10 -7.07 -11.22
C PRO A 95 -8.77 -8.42 -10.92
N THR A 96 -9.26 -9.14 -11.94
CA THR A 96 -9.94 -10.42 -11.76
C THR A 96 -9.04 -11.44 -11.07
N GLY A 97 -9.51 -11.98 -9.95
CA GLY A 97 -8.78 -12.99 -9.17
C GLY A 97 -7.77 -12.43 -8.17
N LEU A 98 -7.69 -11.10 -8.02
CA LEU A 98 -6.95 -10.48 -6.93
C LEU A 98 -7.82 -10.41 -5.66
N ALA A 99 -7.15 -10.37 -4.50
CA ALA A 99 -7.77 -10.05 -3.22
C ALA A 99 -8.30 -8.60 -3.22
N ASP A 100 -9.19 -8.28 -2.27
CA ASP A 100 -9.74 -6.93 -2.13
C ASP A 100 -8.61 -5.90 -1.96
N TYR A 101 -8.61 -4.87 -2.80
CA TYR A 101 -7.61 -3.79 -2.80
C TYR A 101 -7.55 -3.01 -1.47
N ASN A 102 -8.58 -3.12 -0.62
CA ASN A 102 -8.57 -2.54 0.73
C ASN A 102 -7.76 -3.39 1.73
N THR A 103 -7.20 -4.53 1.31
CA THR A 103 -6.30 -5.35 2.11
C THR A 103 -4.85 -5.22 1.65
N VAL A 104 -3.90 -5.50 2.55
CA VAL A 104 -2.47 -5.49 2.22
C VAL A 104 -2.15 -6.48 1.09
N LEU A 105 -2.74 -7.67 1.09
CA LEU A 105 -2.55 -8.66 0.04
C LEU A 105 -3.05 -8.16 -1.32
N GLY A 106 -4.26 -7.59 -1.38
CA GLY A 106 -4.81 -7.03 -2.61
C GLY A 106 -3.95 -5.88 -3.15
N GLN A 107 -3.45 -5.01 -2.27
CA GLN A 107 -2.52 -3.94 -2.63
C GLN A 107 -1.20 -4.49 -3.19
N ALA A 108 -0.58 -5.46 -2.52
CA ALA A 108 0.65 -6.10 -2.98
C ALA A 108 0.48 -6.78 -4.35
N GLN A 109 -0.68 -7.40 -4.59
CA GLN A 109 -1.01 -8.01 -5.88
C GLN A 109 -1.22 -6.96 -6.98
N ALA A 110 -1.92 -5.86 -6.67
CA ALA A 110 -2.11 -4.75 -7.61
C ALA A 110 -0.77 -4.09 -7.98
N VAL A 111 0.13 -3.86 -7.02
CA VAL A 111 1.50 -3.34 -7.24
C VAL A 111 2.24 -4.24 -8.25
N LYS A 112 2.21 -5.56 -8.06
CA LYS A 112 2.85 -6.53 -8.96
C LYS A 112 2.19 -6.57 -10.35
N ALA A 113 0.85 -6.48 -10.41
CA ALA A 113 0.11 -6.47 -11.67
C ALA A 113 0.42 -5.21 -12.50
N MET A 114 0.50 -4.05 -11.86
CA MET A 114 0.93 -2.78 -12.47
C MET A 114 2.38 -2.87 -12.97
N ALA A 115 3.27 -3.45 -12.17
CA ALA A 115 4.66 -3.63 -12.58
C ALA A 115 4.79 -4.50 -13.82
N ALA A 116 3.96 -5.55 -13.94
CA ALA A 116 3.94 -6.43 -15.11
C ALA A 116 3.55 -5.71 -16.40
N VAL A 117 2.80 -4.61 -16.31
CA VAL A 117 2.49 -3.76 -17.46
C VAL A 117 3.47 -2.59 -17.64
N GLY A 118 4.53 -2.50 -16.84
CA GLY A 118 5.57 -1.47 -16.95
C GLY A 118 5.28 -0.20 -16.18
N CYS A 119 4.50 -0.28 -15.09
CA CYS A 119 4.20 0.85 -14.21
C CYS A 119 4.48 0.47 -12.75
N ALA A 120 5.37 1.17 -12.07
CA ALA A 120 5.45 1.12 -10.63
C ALA A 120 4.24 1.84 -10.04
N TYR A 121 3.46 1.15 -9.21
CA TYR A 121 2.27 1.68 -8.57
C TYR A 121 2.32 1.30 -7.10
N GLY A 122 1.92 2.19 -6.19
CA GLY A 122 1.90 1.87 -4.77
C GLY A 122 0.94 2.73 -3.96
N PRO A 123 0.18 2.13 -3.02
CA PRO A 123 -0.69 2.90 -2.13
C PRO A 123 0.12 3.73 -1.15
N VAL A 124 -0.30 4.97 -0.96
CA VAL A 124 0.31 5.94 -0.04
C VAL A 124 -0.70 6.54 0.94
N GLY A 125 -2.00 6.35 0.72
CA GLY A 125 -3.03 6.95 1.56
C GLY A 125 -3.19 8.45 1.27
N ASN A 126 -3.73 9.19 2.23
CA ASN A 126 -3.96 10.64 2.10
C ASN A 126 -2.80 11.46 2.70
N THR A 127 -1.61 11.27 2.15
CA THR A 127 -0.34 11.78 2.74
C THR A 127 0.45 12.71 1.82
N CYS A 128 -0.01 12.93 0.58
CA CYS A 128 0.62 13.79 -0.43
C CYS A 128 2.16 13.60 -0.54
N PRO A 129 2.68 12.39 -0.80
CA PRO A 129 4.12 12.18 -0.81
C PRO A 129 4.79 12.83 -2.02
N GLY A 130 6.11 12.86 -2.02
CA GLY A 130 6.94 13.24 -3.17
C GLY A 130 7.90 12.12 -3.56
N LEU A 131 8.42 12.21 -4.79
CA LEU A 131 9.61 11.48 -5.22
C LEU A 131 10.84 12.31 -4.88
N TYR A 132 11.72 11.78 -4.03
CA TYR A 132 12.94 12.47 -3.60
C TYR A 132 14.20 11.75 -4.07
N ARG A 133 15.19 12.51 -4.53
CA ARG A 133 16.53 12.00 -4.87
C ARG A 133 17.42 11.92 -3.62
N GLN A 134 17.88 10.73 -3.26
CA GLN A 134 18.80 10.49 -2.12
C GLN A 134 20.26 10.24 -2.57
N GLY A 135 20.48 10.05 -3.87
CA GLY A 135 21.80 9.86 -4.47
C GLY A 135 21.69 9.81 -6.00
N ALA A 136 22.80 9.54 -6.69
CA ALA A 136 22.79 9.44 -8.15
C ALA A 136 21.85 8.34 -8.67
N ASP A 137 21.77 7.24 -7.93
CA ASP A 137 21.02 6.02 -8.30
C ASP A 137 19.99 5.61 -7.23
N HIS A 138 19.70 6.49 -6.25
CA HIS A 138 18.82 6.21 -5.11
C HIS A 138 17.74 7.28 -4.96
N TYR A 139 16.50 6.82 -4.81
CA TYR A 139 15.32 7.67 -4.66
C TYR A 139 14.36 7.06 -3.64
N ILE A 140 13.44 7.87 -3.13
CA ILE A 140 12.38 7.41 -2.23
C ILE A 140 11.04 8.05 -2.59
N ILE A 141 9.95 7.33 -2.35
CA ILE A 141 8.61 7.92 -2.24
C ILE A 141 8.34 8.14 -0.76
N ALA A 142 8.20 9.41 -0.35
CA ALA A 142 8.09 9.74 1.06
C ALA A 142 7.17 10.93 1.31
N THR A 143 6.57 10.98 2.50
CA THR A 143 6.02 12.20 3.08
C THR A 143 7.04 12.70 4.10
N PRO A 144 7.62 13.89 3.93
CA PRO A 144 8.58 14.42 4.89
C PRO A 144 7.90 14.67 6.22
N GLY A 145 8.58 14.33 7.31
CA GLY A 145 8.20 14.85 8.62
C GLY A 145 8.43 16.36 8.67
N LEU A 146 7.88 17.01 9.68
CA LEU A 146 8.09 18.43 9.92
C LEU A 146 8.98 18.62 11.15
N ASP A 147 9.82 19.66 11.14
CA ASP A 147 10.57 20.08 12.32
C ASP A 147 9.72 20.97 13.26
N GLU A 148 10.36 21.60 14.26
CA GLU A 148 9.67 22.46 15.22
C GLU A 148 9.11 23.77 14.64
N ASN A 149 9.51 24.14 13.41
CA ASN A 149 9.07 25.33 12.71
C ASN A 149 8.06 25.02 11.59
N ASP A 150 7.55 23.80 11.53
CA ASP A 150 6.74 23.26 10.43
C ASP A 150 7.49 23.20 9.08
N ASP A 151 8.82 23.20 9.09
CA ASP A 151 9.63 23.05 7.88
C ASP A 151 9.82 21.55 7.55
N PRO A 152 9.73 21.15 6.25
CA PRO A 152 9.96 19.77 5.86
C PRO A 152 11.38 19.28 6.17
N LEU A 153 11.49 18.10 6.79
CA LEU A 153 12.78 17.44 7.10
C LEU A 153 13.53 16.97 5.84
N LEU A 154 12.84 16.80 4.71
CA LEU A 154 13.49 16.56 3.42
C LEU A 154 13.62 17.88 2.66
N PRO A 155 14.83 18.27 2.24
CA PRO A 155 15.05 19.46 1.42
C PRO A 155 14.21 19.48 0.14
N GLU A 156 13.68 20.66 -0.20
CA GLU A 156 12.84 20.85 -1.40
C GLU A 156 13.62 20.61 -2.69
N ASP A 157 14.93 20.88 -2.72
CA ASP A 157 15.80 20.64 -3.89
C ASP A 157 16.03 19.15 -4.19
N MET A 158 15.72 18.27 -3.22
CA MET A 158 15.68 16.82 -3.44
C MET A 158 14.35 16.35 -4.03
N CYS A 159 13.28 17.15 -3.94
CA CYS A 159 11.95 16.81 -4.43
C CYS A 159 11.89 16.94 -5.97
N LEU A 160 11.78 15.80 -6.65
CA LEU A 160 11.73 15.75 -8.11
C LEU A 160 10.31 15.85 -8.66
N ALA A 161 9.32 15.37 -7.89
CA ALA A 161 7.92 15.37 -8.25
C ALA A 161 7.05 15.28 -6.99
N ARG A 162 5.89 15.94 -7.01
CA ARG A 162 4.86 15.83 -5.97
C ARG A 162 3.73 14.93 -6.47
N ILE A 163 3.19 14.11 -5.58
CA ILE A 163 2.07 13.19 -5.83
C ILE A 163 0.88 13.73 -5.01
N ILE A 164 -0.22 14.04 -5.69
CA ILE A 164 -1.43 14.60 -5.11
C ILE A 164 -2.37 13.43 -4.79
N THR A 165 -2.64 13.17 -3.51
CA THR A 165 -3.31 11.93 -3.09
C THR A 165 -4.80 11.83 -3.40
N ASP A 166 -5.28 12.36 -4.52
CA ASP A 166 -6.66 12.22 -5.00
C ASP A 166 -7.06 10.76 -5.21
N LEU A 167 -6.09 9.90 -5.52
CA LEU A 167 -6.28 8.45 -5.68
C LEU A 167 -5.51 7.59 -4.66
N TRP A 168 -4.99 8.23 -3.60
CA TRP A 168 -4.26 7.59 -2.50
C TRP A 168 -3.12 6.65 -2.92
N ALA A 169 -2.53 6.88 -4.09
CA ALA A 169 -1.46 6.07 -4.69
C ALA A 169 -0.50 6.95 -5.50
N TYR A 170 0.67 6.41 -5.80
CA TYR A 170 1.55 6.94 -6.85
C TYR A 170 1.57 6.01 -8.06
N SER A 171 1.91 6.55 -9.22
CA SER A 171 2.14 5.82 -10.47
C SER A 171 3.39 6.38 -11.18
N ILE A 172 4.32 5.50 -11.53
CA ILE A 172 5.58 5.84 -12.21
C ILE A 172 5.83 4.86 -13.36
N ALA A 173 6.15 5.39 -14.54
CA ALA A 173 6.50 4.58 -15.70
C ALA A 173 7.64 5.24 -16.50
N ASP A 174 8.26 4.47 -17.39
CA ASP A 174 9.07 5.05 -18.47
C ASP A 174 8.18 5.92 -19.37
N PHE A 175 8.57 7.17 -19.55
CA PHE A 175 7.76 8.16 -20.25
C PHE A 175 7.52 7.78 -21.71
N GLU A 176 8.52 7.22 -22.39
CA GLU A 176 8.41 6.83 -23.80
C GLU A 176 7.56 5.57 -23.97
N LEU A 177 7.64 4.61 -23.05
CA LEU A 177 6.71 3.46 -23.01
C LEU A 177 5.26 3.92 -22.84
N TRP A 178 5.01 4.81 -21.89
CA TRP A 178 3.66 5.34 -21.63
C TRP A 178 3.10 6.07 -22.85
N LYS A 179 3.90 6.96 -23.47
CA LYS A 179 3.53 7.62 -24.73
C LYS A 179 3.25 6.63 -25.87
N ALA A 180 4.09 5.61 -26.04
CA ALA A 180 3.93 4.60 -27.07
C ALA A 180 2.61 3.82 -26.95
N ARG A 181 2.02 3.79 -25.74
CA ARG A 181 0.70 3.21 -25.46
C ARG A 181 -0.45 4.20 -25.59
N GLY A 182 -0.20 5.40 -26.11
CA GLY A 182 -1.20 6.44 -26.32
C GLY A 182 -1.29 7.47 -25.19
N GLY A 183 -0.35 7.47 -24.25
CA GLY A 183 -0.26 8.49 -23.22
C GLY A 183 0.05 9.88 -23.78
N VAL A 184 -0.72 10.87 -23.32
CA VAL A 184 -0.52 12.31 -23.61
C VAL A 184 -0.69 13.11 -22.31
N PRO A 185 0.23 14.02 -21.93
CA PRO A 185 0.15 14.71 -20.64
C PRO A 185 -1.15 15.49 -20.46
N GLU A 186 -1.64 16.11 -21.52
CA GLU A 186 -2.90 16.87 -21.52
C GLU A 186 -4.14 15.99 -21.29
N GLY A 187 -3.99 14.66 -21.42
CA GLY A 187 -5.04 13.68 -21.16
C GLY A 187 -5.12 13.23 -19.70
N LEU A 188 -4.15 13.59 -18.86
CA LEU A 188 -4.19 13.32 -17.43
C LEU A 188 -5.05 14.39 -16.74
N CYS A 189 -5.98 13.96 -15.89
CA CYS A 189 -6.85 14.86 -15.13
C CYS A 189 -6.22 15.35 -13.82
N TRP A 190 -4.93 15.09 -13.63
CA TRP A 190 -4.16 15.30 -12.41
C TRP A 190 -2.75 15.76 -12.77
N ALA A 191 -1.99 16.22 -11.79
CA ALA A 191 -0.64 16.71 -12.01
C ALA A 191 0.29 15.55 -12.44
N ASP A 192 1.13 15.82 -13.42
CA ASP A 192 2.23 14.96 -13.80
C ASP A 192 3.56 15.71 -13.74
N THR A 193 4.64 14.95 -13.59
CA THR A 193 5.99 15.49 -13.67
C THR A 193 6.87 14.52 -14.42
N ILE A 194 7.58 15.02 -15.42
CA ILE A 194 8.59 14.27 -16.16
C ILE A 194 9.93 14.52 -15.47
N VAL A 195 10.53 13.45 -14.96
CA VAL A 195 11.78 13.47 -14.22
C VAL A 195 12.88 12.82 -15.05
N ASP A 196 13.95 13.55 -15.31
CA ASP A 196 15.16 12.98 -15.91
C ASP A 196 15.94 12.15 -14.87
N VAL A 197 16.26 10.92 -15.24
CA VAL A 197 16.99 9.93 -14.43
C VAL A 197 18.02 9.19 -15.30
N PRO A 198 19.06 8.57 -14.71
CA PRO A 198 19.92 7.67 -15.48
C PRO A 198 19.11 6.54 -16.13
N ALA A 199 19.29 6.31 -17.43
CA ALA A 199 18.60 5.20 -18.09
C ALA A 199 19.02 3.86 -17.45
N GLY A 200 18.07 2.97 -17.19
CA GLY A 200 18.36 1.73 -16.48
C GLY A 200 17.15 0.94 -16.00
N THR A 201 17.40 -0.06 -15.17
CA THR A 201 16.35 -0.80 -14.45
C THR A 201 16.39 -0.43 -12.98
N TYR A 202 15.23 -0.16 -12.42
CA TYR A 202 15.05 0.29 -11.05
C TYR A 202 14.31 -0.76 -10.24
N ARG A 203 14.81 -1.08 -9.05
CA ARG A 203 14.11 -1.88 -8.04
C ARG A 203 13.33 -0.95 -7.13
N PHE A 204 12.06 -1.25 -6.93
CA PHE A 204 11.20 -0.59 -5.96
C PHE A 204 10.91 -1.58 -4.83
N MET A 205 11.13 -1.15 -3.60
CA MET A 205 10.74 -1.87 -2.39
C MET A 205 9.67 -1.05 -1.68
N HIS A 206 8.43 -1.54 -1.67
CA HIS A 206 7.25 -0.84 -1.15
C HIS A 206 6.85 -1.39 0.22
N HIS A 207 6.65 -0.47 1.18
CA HIS A 207 6.60 -0.77 2.62
C HIS A 207 5.21 -0.68 3.25
N THR A 208 4.19 -0.13 2.56
CA THR A 208 2.87 0.13 3.19
C THR A 208 2.21 -1.12 3.76
N GLY A 209 2.54 -2.30 3.22
CA GLY A 209 2.03 -3.57 3.69
C GLY A 209 2.75 -4.17 4.91
N GLU A 210 3.87 -3.60 5.35
CA GLU A 210 4.65 -4.13 6.46
C GLU A 210 3.92 -4.00 7.79
N ARG A 211 4.14 -4.96 8.69
CA ARG A 211 3.53 -4.90 10.01
C ARG A 211 4.13 -3.76 10.82
N GLY A 212 3.25 -2.88 11.31
CA GLY A 212 3.65 -1.70 12.07
C GLY A 212 4.02 -0.50 11.21
N PHE A 213 3.85 -0.60 9.87
CA PHE A 213 3.89 0.58 9.02
C PHE A 213 2.81 1.56 9.47
N ASP A 214 3.25 2.75 9.88
CA ASP A 214 2.38 3.84 10.29
C ASP A 214 2.54 4.99 9.31
N ARG A 215 1.55 5.13 8.42
CA ARG A 215 1.55 6.19 7.40
C ARG A 215 1.37 7.59 7.98
N ASP A 216 0.88 7.66 9.22
CA ASP A 216 0.54 8.89 9.93
C ASP A 216 1.59 9.19 11.03
N ALA A 217 2.74 8.49 11.01
CA ALA A 217 3.84 8.72 11.93
C ALA A 217 4.38 10.15 11.81
N ALA A 218 4.81 10.73 12.93
CA ALA A 218 5.26 12.13 13.00
C ALA A 218 6.55 12.42 12.20
N GLY A 219 7.39 11.41 11.97
CA GLY A 219 8.63 11.55 11.20
C GLY A 219 8.44 11.38 9.70
N THR A 220 9.53 11.40 8.94
CA THR A 220 9.49 11.07 7.51
C THR A 220 8.99 9.65 7.30
N VAL A 221 7.86 9.52 6.62
CA VAL A 221 7.26 8.23 6.25
C VAL A 221 7.75 7.87 4.86
N THR A 222 8.49 6.77 4.74
CA THR A 222 8.98 6.27 3.45
C THR A 222 8.09 5.13 2.97
N PHE A 223 7.32 5.38 1.91
CA PHE A 223 6.43 4.39 1.29
C PHE A 223 7.18 3.42 0.38
N ALA A 224 8.22 3.91 -0.31
CA ALA A 224 9.05 3.07 -1.17
C ALA A 224 10.51 3.54 -1.23
N ASN A 225 11.42 2.57 -1.23
CA ASN A 225 12.82 2.76 -1.62
C ASN A 225 13.00 2.38 -3.09
N ILE A 226 13.78 3.17 -3.83
CA ILE A 226 14.01 3.01 -5.26
C ILE A 226 15.51 3.06 -5.52
N GLU A 227 16.04 2.02 -6.17
CA GLU A 227 17.46 1.90 -6.49
C GLU A 227 17.65 1.46 -7.93
N ARG A 228 18.56 2.09 -8.67
CA ARG A 228 18.96 1.61 -9.98
C ARG A 228 19.87 0.39 -9.85
N ILE A 229 19.51 -0.72 -10.48
CA ILE A 229 20.20 -2.01 -10.39
C ILE A 229 20.86 -2.46 -11.70
N ALA A 230 20.60 -1.77 -12.82
CA ALA A 230 21.25 -1.98 -14.12
C ALA A 230 21.17 -0.70 -14.97
#